data_AF-A0A3A5TAJ3-F1
#
_entry.id   AF-A0A3A5TAJ3-F1
#
_cell.length_a   1.000
_cell.length_b   1.000
_cell.length_c   1.000
_cell.angle_alpha   90.00
_cell.angle_beta   90.00
_cell.angle_gamma   90.00
#
_symmetry.space_group_name_H-M   'P 1'
#
loop_
_entity.id
_entity.type
_entity.pdbx_description
1 polymer ?
#
loop_
_entity_poly.entity_id
_entity_poly.type
_entity_poly.pdbx_seq_one_letter_code
_entity_poly.pdbx_strand_id
1 'polypeptide(L)'
;MVKTEKIKLVVYKEHTLGYILPELPDSVQILHSSPLKGAIGTTNLQNNFQINNPNEIRLASESDFDAFGISFDGYKNSPDYIYK
;
A
#
# COMPACT_ATOMS: atom_id res chain seq x y z
N MET A 1 -2.88 19.53 -20.13
CA MET A 1 -1.96 18.60 -19.43
C MET A 1 -2.84 17.64 -18.66
N VAL A 2 -2.82 16.35 -18.98
CA VAL A 2 -3.52 15.34 -18.15
C VAL A 2 -2.74 15.28 -16.84
N LYS A 3 -3.41 15.60 -15.73
CA LYS A 3 -2.83 15.45 -14.40
C LYS A 3 -2.77 13.94 -14.17
N THR A 4 -1.62 13.31 -14.42
CA THR A 4 -1.45 11.88 -14.10
C THR A 4 -1.52 11.79 -12.59
N GLU A 5 -2.65 11.30 -12.10
CA GLU A 5 -2.82 11.01 -10.68
C GLU A 5 -1.77 9.95 -10.29
N LYS A 6 -1.16 10.10 -9.12
CA LYS A 6 -0.02 9.26 -8.71
C LYS A 6 -0.48 8.08 -7.87
N ILE A 7 0.26 6.98 -7.93
CA ILE A 7 0.02 5.78 -7.14
C ILE A 7 0.36 6.08 -5.67
N LYS A 8 -0.56 5.79 -4.74
CA LYS A 8 -0.31 6.00 -3.31
C LYS A 8 0.18 4.72 -2.67
N LEU A 9 1.35 4.75 -2.05
CA LEU A 9 1.81 3.65 -1.20
C LEU A 9 1.15 3.79 0.17
N VAL A 10 0.55 2.70 0.66
CA VAL A 10 -0.30 2.74 1.85
C VAL A 10 -0.07 1.56 2.76
N VAL A 11 -0.41 1.76 4.03
CA VAL A 11 -0.59 0.71 5.01
C VAL A 11 -2.09 0.59 5.30
N TYR A 12 -2.65 -0.59 5.11
CA TYR A 12 -4.02 -0.96 5.44
C TYR A 12 -4.06 -1.72 6.77
N LYS A 13 -4.90 -1.25 7.70
CA LYS A 13 -5.12 -1.81 9.05
C LYS A 13 -3.84 -2.10 9.84
N GLU A 14 -2.77 -1.35 9.57
CA GLU A 14 -1.43 -1.53 10.17
C GLU A 14 -0.78 -2.91 9.93
N HIS A 15 -1.40 -3.79 9.13
CA HIS A 15 -0.95 -5.17 8.93
C HIS A 15 -0.70 -5.56 7.47
N THR A 16 -1.03 -4.67 6.53
CA THR A 16 -0.82 -4.90 5.09
C THR A 16 -0.21 -3.68 4.43
N LEU A 17 0.93 -3.87 3.78
CA LEU A 17 1.55 -2.91 2.89
C LEU A 17 0.98 -3.08 1.48
N GLY A 18 0.62 -1.98 0.83
CA GLY A 18 -0.01 -2.00 -0.47
C GLY A 18 0.08 -0.68 -1.22
N TYR A 19 -0.69 -0.59 -2.30
CA TYR A 19 -0.82 0.62 -3.08
C TYR A 19 -2.25 0.84 -3.56
N ILE A 20 -2.60 2.11 -3.79
CA ILE A 20 -3.87 2.52 -4.40
C ILE A 20 -3.56 3.11 -5.77
N LEU A 21 -4.16 2.50 -6.80
CA LEU A 21 -4.15 3.03 -8.16
C LEU A 21 -5.16 4.18 -8.26
N PRO A 22 -4.84 5.28 -8.94
CA PRO A 22 -5.80 6.36 -9.16
C PRO A 22 -7.10 5.92 -9.85
N GLU A 23 -7.01 4.91 -10.72
CA GLU A 23 -8.15 4.35 -11.45
C GLU A 23 -9.06 3.51 -10.55
N LEU A 24 -8.55 3.07 -9.39
CA LEU A 24 -9.25 2.25 -8.40
C LEU A 24 -9.08 2.85 -7.00
N PRO A 25 -9.59 4.08 -6.76
CA PRO A 25 -9.29 4.84 -5.55
C PRO A 25 -9.82 4.19 -4.26
N ASP A 26 -10.83 3.33 -4.38
CA ASP A 26 -11.47 2.61 -3.27
C ASP A 26 -10.92 1.19 -3.09
N SER A 27 -9.76 0.87 -3.66
CA SER A 27 -9.17 -0.47 -3.60
C SER A 27 -7.67 -0.43 -3.27
N VAL A 28 -7.28 -1.17 -2.22
CA VAL A 28 -5.87 -1.39 -1.88
C VAL A 28 -5.39 -2.66 -2.56
N GLN A 29 -4.46 -2.51 -3.50
CA GLN A 29 -3.70 -3.62 -4.07
C GLN A 29 -2.61 -4.06 -3.09
N ILE A 30 -2.46 -5.37 -2.89
CA ILE A 30 -1.60 -5.90 -1.83
C ILE A 30 -0.18 -6.10 -2.37
N LEU A 31 0.81 -5.48 -1.72
CA LEU A 31 2.23 -5.82 -1.90
C LEU A 31 2.64 -6.91 -0.93
N HIS A 32 2.27 -6.75 0.34
CA HIS A 32 2.63 -7.69 1.40
C HIS A 32 1.65 -7.62 2.57
N SER A 33 1.17 -8.77 3.02
CA SER A 33 0.41 -8.91 4.27
C SER A 33 1.25 -9.63 5.31
N SER A 34 1.27 -9.11 6.55
CA SER A 34 2.04 -9.69 7.64
C SER A 34 1.12 -10.33 8.68
N PRO A 35 1.09 -11.68 8.78
CA PRO A 35 0.38 -12.37 9.87
C PRO A 35 0.91 -11.98 11.25
N LEU A 36 2.20 -11.65 11.37
CA LEU A 36 2.81 -11.17 12.62
C LEU A 36 2.24 -9.83 13.08
N LYS A 37 1.68 -9.03 12.16
CA LYS A 37 0.97 -7.77 12.45
C LYS A 37 -0.54 -7.95 12.52
N GLY A 38 -1.07 -9.18 12.41
CA GLY A 38 -2.50 -9.49 12.56
C GLY A 38 -3.26 -9.76 11.26
N ALA A 39 -2.59 -9.91 10.12
CA ALA A 39 -3.27 -10.31 8.89
C ALA A 39 -3.76 -11.77 8.96
N ILE A 40 -5.00 -12.02 8.54
CA ILE A 40 -5.66 -13.35 8.62
C ILE A 40 -5.16 -14.33 7.52
N GLY A 41 -4.24 -13.90 6.65
CA GLY A 41 -3.63 -14.76 5.64
C GLY A 41 -2.41 -14.12 4.98
N THR A 42 -1.63 -14.94 4.28
CA THR A 42 -0.49 -14.49 3.45
C THR A 42 -0.97 -14.13 2.04
N THR A 43 -0.32 -13.13 1.45
CA THR A 43 -0.63 -12.52 0.16
C THR A 43 -1.06 -13.52 -0.91
N ASN A 44 -2.31 -13.45 -1.35
CA ASN A 44 -2.71 -13.99 -2.65
C ASN A 44 -2.75 -12.78 -3.59
N LEU A 45 -1.81 -12.72 -4.55
CA LEU A 45 -1.57 -11.54 -5.40
C LEU A 45 -2.77 -11.13 -6.27
N GLN A 46 -3.82 -11.96 -6.32
CA GLN A 46 -5.07 -11.66 -7.03
C GLN A 46 -6.12 -10.96 -6.17
N ASN A 47 -5.89 -10.80 -4.86
CA ASN A 47 -6.85 -10.16 -3.97
C ASN A 47 -6.48 -8.71 -3.70
N ASN A 48 -7.51 -7.87 -3.65
CA ASN A 48 -7.43 -6.49 -3.18
C ASN A 48 -8.35 -6.31 -1.96
N PHE A 49 -8.14 -5.23 -1.20
CA PHE A 49 -9.06 -4.83 -0.13
C PHE A 49 -9.91 -3.66 -0.60
N GLN A 50 -11.23 -3.82 -0.53
CA GLN A 50 -12.15 -2.69 -0.69
C GLN A 50 -12.05 -1.76 0.51
N ILE A 51 -11.88 -0.47 0.25
CA ILE A 51 -11.80 0.57 1.27
C ILE A 51 -13.21 0.89 1.74
N ASN A 52 -13.60 0.30 2.88
CA ASN A 52 -14.90 0.59 3.52
C ASN A 52 -14.78 1.70 4.58
N ASN A 53 -13.59 1.91 5.13
CA ASN A 53 -13.32 2.91 6.16
C ASN A 53 -11.96 3.58 5.92
N PRO A 54 -11.92 4.86 5.52
CA PRO A 54 -10.66 5.57 5.25
C PRO A 54 -9.72 5.66 6.45
N ASN A 55 -10.23 5.58 7.68
CA ASN A 55 -9.40 5.64 8.90
C ASN A 55 -8.55 4.38 9.11
N GLU A 56 -8.81 3.31 8.36
CA GLU A 56 -8.00 2.10 8.38
C GLU A 56 -6.79 2.20 7.44
N ILE A 57 -6.60 3.34 6.78
CA ILE A 57 -5.58 3.53 5.74
C ILE A 57 -4.78 4.78 6.01
N ARG A 58 -3.46 4.64 5.88
CA ARG A 58 -2.54 5.77 5.87
C ARG A 58 -1.50 5.60 4.78
N LEU A 59 -0.87 6.70 4.39
CA LEU A 59 0.32 6.62 3.55
C LEU A 59 1.41 5.80 4.26
N ALA A 60 2.06 4.94 3.49
CA ALA A 60 3.24 4.22 3.92
C ALA A 60 4.44 5.18 3.94
N SER A 61 5.41 4.88 4.79
CA SER A 61 6.73 5.50 4.83
C SER A 61 7.81 4.49 4.49
N GLU A 62 9.03 4.92 4.22
CA GLU A 62 10.19 4.02 4.04
C GLU A 62 10.36 3.06 5.25
N SER A 63 10.13 3.53 6.47
CA SER A 63 10.21 2.69 7.68
C SER A 63 9.15 1.59 7.76
N ASP A 64 8.01 1.75 7.08
CA ASP A 64 7.02 0.69 7.01
C ASP A 64 7.56 -0.47 6.16
N PHE A 65 8.22 -0.18 5.04
CA PHE A 65 8.85 -1.20 4.20
C PHE A 65 9.85 -2.04 4.99
N ASP A 66 10.70 -1.40 5.82
CA ASP A 66 11.59 -2.10 6.75
C ASP A 66 10.83 -2.97 7.75
N ALA A 67 9.76 -2.44 8.35
CA ALA A 67 8.93 -3.17 9.31
C ALA A 67 8.15 -4.36 8.69
N PHE A 68 7.95 -4.33 7.38
CA PHE A 68 7.38 -5.44 6.60
C PHE A 68 8.45 -6.33 5.96
N GLY A 69 9.74 -6.00 6.08
CA GLY A 69 10.85 -6.75 5.49
C GLY A 69 10.89 -6.72 3.95
N ILE A 70 10.40 -5.63 3.35
CA ILE A 70 10.34 -5.44 1.89
C ILE A 70 11.28 -4.29 1.50
N SER A 71 12.01 -4.42 0.39
CA SER A 71 12.87 -3.33 -0.11
C SER A 71 12.02 -2.16 -0.64
N PHE A 72 12.39 -0.94 -0.26
CA PHE A 72 11.78 0.30 -0.74
C PHE A 72 12.43 0.84 -2.03
N ASP A 73 13.58 0.30 -2.45
CA ASP A 73 14.44 0.92 -3.47
C ASP A 73 13.75 1.15 -4.82
N GLY A 74 12.82 0.27 -5.21
CA GLY A 74 12.05 0.39 -6.45
C GLY A 74 11.05 1.55 -6.48
N TYR A 75 10.71 2.11 -5.32
CA TYR A 75 9.75 3.21 -5.16
C TYR A 75 10.44 4.55 -4.87
N LYS A 76 11.67 4.50 -4.37
CA LYS A 76 12.45 5.65 -3.95
C LYS A 76 12.72 6.60 -5.12
N ASN A 77 12.54 7.91 -4.89
CA ASN A 77 12.75 8.98 -5.88
C ASN A 77 11.95 8.85 -7.19
N SER A 78 10.99 7.92 -7.29
CA SER A 78 10.12 7.84 -8.46
C SER A 78 9.03 8.90 -8.38
N PRO A 79 8.79 9.66 -9.47
CA PRO A 79 7.73 10.66 -9.51
C PRO A 79 6.33 10.04 -9.53
N ASP A 80 6.20 8.73 -9.75
CA ASP A 80 4.93 8.03 -9.93
C ASP A 80 4.25 7.69 -8.59
N TYR A 81 5.00 7.71 -7.49
CA TYR A 81 4.50 7.31 -6.18
C TYR A 81 4.34 8.49 -5.21
N ILE A 82 3.34 8.38 -4.33
CA ILE A 82 3.14 9.23 -3.16
C ILE A 82 3.27 8.35 -1.92
N TYR A 83 4.10 8.79 -0.98
CA TYR A 83 4.34 8.16 0.31
C TYR A 83 4.71 9.24 1.34
N LYS A 84 4.78 8.86 2.61
CA LYS A 84 5.15 9.71 3.75
C LYS A 84 6.65 9.71 4.00
#